data_AF-A0A955D8M4-F1
#
_entry.id   AF-A0A955D8M4-F1
#
_cell.length_a   1.000
_cell.length_b   1.000
_cell.length_c   1.000
_cell.angle_alpha   90.00
_cell.angle_beta   90.00
_cell.angle_gamma   90.00
#
_symmetry.space_group_name_H-M   'P 1'
#
loop_
_entity.id
_entity.type
_entity.pdbx_description
1 polymer ?
#
loop_
_entity_poly.entity_id
_entity_poly.type
_entity_poly.pdbx_seq_one_letter_code
_entity_poly.pdbx_strand_id
1 'polypeptide(L)'
;MNAVRSSRFGSRASRMDDRRHVRTVTPLTIELDELDPKDVWTRFHKKRETAVHNYLVEKFLPLVRYNAERICKRLPDEVDIEDLIQAGTFGLREAVAAFDLDRGVKFETY
;
A
#
# COMPACT_ATOMS: atom_id res chain seq x y z
N MET A 1 -4.75 -24.12 -43.42
CA MET A 1 -3.43 -23.65 -43.88
C MET A 1 -3.35 -22.15 -43.67
N ASN A 2 -2.29 -21.69 -43.01
CA ASN A 2 -1.77 -20.33 -42.76
C ASN A 2 -2.66 -19.33 -41.99
N ALA A 3 -2.35 -18.94 -40.74
CA ALA A 3 -1.18 -18.20 -40.21
C ALA A 3 -1.16 -16.73 -40.72
N VAL A 4 -0.87 -15.66 -39.98
CA VAL A 4 -0.36 -15.40 -38.62
C VAL A 4 -0.26 -13.85 -38.47
N ARG A 5 -0.36 -13.32 -37.22
CA ARG A 5 0.15 -12.02 -36.67
C ARG A 5 -0.34 -10.66 -37.22
N SER A 6 -0.63 -9.74 -36.29
CA SER A 6 0.21 -8.57 -35.89
C SER A 6 -0.68 -7.56 -35.13
N SER A 7 -0.52 -7.26 -33.84
CA SER A 7 0.55 -6.56 -33.11
C SER A 7 0.17 -5.12 -32.74
N ARG A 8 0.59 -4.73 -31.52
CA ARG A 8 0.73 -3.38 -30.96
C ARG A 8 -0.51 -2.74 -30.30
N PHE A 9 -0.68 -3.03 -29.01
CA PHE A 9 -1.11 -1.98 -28.07
C PHE A 9 0.13 -1.44 -27.34
N GLY A 10 0.27 -0.13 -27.42
CA GLY A 10 1.52 0.59 -27.22
C GLY A 10 1.99 0.65 -25.78
N SER A 11 3.29 0.45 -25.63
CA SER A 11 4.10 1.05 -24.57
C SER A 11 3.90 2.57 -24.58
N ARG A 12 3.47 3.15 -23.46
CA ARG A 12 3.55 4.59 -23.24
C ARG A 12 4.45 4.87 -22.05
N ALA A 13 5.58 5.44 -22.41
CA ALA A 13 6.59 5.99 -21.52
C ALA A 13 6.01 7.02 -20.54
N SER A 14 6.63 7.16 -19.38
CA SER A 14 7.40 8.38 -19.11
C SER A 14 8.39 8.15 -17.96
N ARG A 15 9.67 8.42 -18.23
CA ARG A 15 10.64 8.76 -17.19
C ARG A 15 10.16 10.03 -16.50
N MET A 16 10.31 10.10 -15.19
CA MET A 16 10.60 11.37 -14.53
C MET A 16 11.39 11.09 -13.25
N ASP A 17 12.60 11.63 -13.23
CA ASP A 17 13.56 11.66 -12.13
C ASP A 17 12.90 12.26 -10.88
N ASP A 18 12.97 11.55 -9.76
CA ASP A 18 12.71 12.17 -8.47
C ASP A 18 13.75 11.68 -7.46
N ARG A 19 14.64 12.61 -7.13
CA ARG A 19 15.65 12.50 -6.08
C ARG A 19 14.95 12.26 -4.75
N ARG A 20 14.84 11.00 -4.33
CA ARG A 20 14.43 10.68 -2.95
C ARG A 20 15.38 9.65 -2.37
N HIS A 21 15.86 9.99 -1.17
CA HIS A 21 16.48 9.15 -0.16
C HIS A 21 16.59 7.67 -0.55
N VAL A 22 17.81 7.12 -0.43
CA VAL A 22 18.07 5.68 -0.50
C VAL A 22 17.25 5.00 0.59
N ARG A 23 15.98 4.74 0.31
CA ARG A 23 15.22 3.67 0.93
C ARG A 23 15.97 2.44 0.47
N THR A 24 16.43 1.60 1.39
CA THR A 24 16.86 0.25 1.04
C THR A 24 15.64 -0.45 0.47
N VAL A 25 15.43 -0.30 -0.85
CA VAL A 25 14.33 -0.93 -1.56
C VAL A 25 14.66 -2.41 -1.56
N THR A 26 13.94 -3.16 -0.73
CA THR A 26 14.10 -4.61 -0.70
C THR A 26 13.58 -5.14 -2.04
N PRO A 27 14.21 -6.14 -2.66
CA PRO A 27 13.78 -6.65 -3.98
C PRO A 27 12.28 -6.98 -4.06
N LEU A 28 11.72 -7.51 -2.98
CA LEU A 28 10.28 -7.81 -2.87
C LEU A 28 9.38 -6.57 -2.95
N THR A 29 9.82 -5.42 -2.44
CA THR A 29 9.03 -4.17 -2.50
C THR A 29 8.87 -3.70 -3.94
N ILE A 30 9.95 -3.76 -4.74
CA ILE A 30 9.94 -3.37 -6.16
C ILE A 30 8.99 -4.26 -6.94
N GLU A 31 9.07 -5.58 -6.74
CA GLU A 31 8.19 -6.54 -7.42
C GLU A 31 6.70 -6.28 -7.11
N LEU A 32 6.37 -5.96 -5.85
CA LEU A 32 4.98 -5.72 -5.44
C LEU A 32 4.45 -4.35 -5.90
N ASP A 33 5.31 -3.35 -6.07
CA ASP A 33 4.94 -2.03 -6.61
C ASP A 33 4.55 -2.07 -8.09
N GLU A 34 5.06 -3.05 -8.85
CA GLU A 34 4.74 -3.22 -10.27
C GLU A 34 3.44 -4.00 -10.52
N LEU A 35 2.88 -4.66 -9.49
CA LEU A 35 1.63 -5.41 -9.59
C LEU A 35 0.40 -4.51 -9.52
N ASP A 36 -0.71 -4.97 -10.11
CA ASP A 36 -2.01 -4.36 -9.84
C ASP A 36 -2.34 -4.50 -8.34
N PRO A 37 -2.89 -3.47 -7.68
CA PRO A 37 -3.23 -3.54 -6.26
C PRO A 37 -4.09 -4.76 -5.92
N LYS A 38 -5.02 -5.17 -6.79
CA LYS A 38 -5.86 -6.37 -6.56
C LYS A 38 -5.03 -7.65 -6.54
N ASP A 39 -3.98 -7.73 -7.35
CA ASP A 39 -3.11 -8.90 -7.39
C ASP A 39 -2.27 -9.01 -6.11
N VAL A 40 -1.79 -7.88 -5.57
CA VAL A 40 -1.07 -7.84 -4.28
C VAL A 40 -1.96 -8.37 -3.14
N TRP A 41 -3.19 -7.85 -3.05
CA TRP A 41 -4.17 -8.29 -2.05
C TRP A 41 -4.56 -9.77 -2.24
N THR A 42 -4.77 -10.22 -3.48
CA THR A 42 -5.05 -11.63 -3.79
C THR A 42 -3.90 -12.53 -3.34
N ARG A 43 -2.65 -12.12 -3.60
CA ARG A 43 -1.45 -12.84 -3.15
C ARG A 43 -1.39 -12.91 -1.62
N PHE A 44 -1.69 -11.81 -0.94
CA PHE A 44 -1.77 -11.77 0.53
C PHE A 44 -2.83 -12.74 1.06
N HIS A 45 -4.06 -12.74 0.55
CA HIS A 45 -5.11 -13.65 1.04
C HIS A 45 -4.83 -15.12 0.72
N LYS A 46 -4.22 -15.41 -0.43
CA LYS A 46 -3.94 -16.79 -0.85
C LYS A 46 -2.84 -17.45 -0.02
N LYS A 47 -1.78 -16.70 0.33
CA LYS A 47 -0.59 -17.29 0.97
C LYS A 47 -0.30 -16.76 2.37
N ARG A 48 -0.95 -15.68 2.80
CA ARG A 48 -0.70 -14.97 4.06
C ARG A 48 0.80 -14.72 4.30
N GLU A 49 1.55 -14.40 3.24
CA GLU A 49 2.99 -14.12 3.30
C GLU A 49 3.24 -12.85 4.13
N THR A 50 4.05 -12.96 5.19
CA THR A 50 4.41 -11.82 6.06
C THR A 50 5.06 -10.67 5.29
N ALA A 51 5.84 -10.96 4.24
CA ALA A 51 6.46 -9.94 3.41
C ALA A 51 5.41 -9.07 2.69
N VAL A 52 4.32 -9.68 2.20
CA VAL A 52 3.24 -8.96 1.52
C VAL A 52 2.39 -8.17 2.53
N HIS A 53 2.18 -8.72 3.74
CA HIS A 53 1.56 -7.99 4.84
C HIS A 53 2.35 -6.74 5.21
N ASN A 54 3.65 -6.88 5.46
CA ASN A 54 4.54 -5.77 5.79
C ASN A 54 4.55 -4.72 4.68
N TYR A 55 4.62 -5.14 3.41
CA TYR A 55 4.52 -4.25 2.26
C TYR A 55 3.22 -3.43 2.28
N LEU A 56 2.07 -4.09 2.49
CA LEU A 56 0.77 -3.40 2.54
C LEU A 56 0.70 -2.43 3.72
N VAL A 57 1.17 -2.83 4.90
CA VAL A 57 1.23 -1.95 6.08
C VAL A 57 2.10 -0.72 5.80
N GLU A 58 3.30 -0.90 5.24
CA GLU A 58 4.19 0.21 4.88
C GLU A 58 3.57 1.13 3.83
N LYS A 59 2.87 0.57 2.84
CA LYS A 59 2.18 1.32 1.78
C LYS A 59 1.09 2.25 2.33
N PHE A 60 0.38 1.81 3.36
CA PHE A 60 -0.73 2.57 3.97
C PHE A 60 -0.34 3.34 5.24
N LEU A 61 0.88 3.20 5.75
CA LEU A 61 1.37 3.97 6.89
C LEU A 61 1.21 5.50 6.75
N PRO A 62 1.40 6.12 5.57
CA PRO A 62 1.14 7.55 5.39
C PRO A 62 -0.31 7.96 5.70
N LEU A 63 -1.28 7.07 5.49
CA LEU A 63 -2.68 7.32 5.83
C LEU A 63 -2.87 7.43 7.35
N VAL A 64 -2.19 6.59 8.13
CA VAL A 64 -2.20 6.66 9.60
C VAL A 64 -1.66 8.01 10.06
N ARG A 65 -0.49 8.43 9.54
CA ARG A 65 0.10 9.73 9.89
C ARG A 65 -0.83 10.89 9.58
N TYR A 66 -1.39 10.91 8.37
CA TYR A 66 -2.33 11.95 7.96
C TYR A 66 -3.55 12.05 8.90
N ASN A 67 -4.13 10.90 9.27
CA ASN A 67 -5.27 10.88 10.19
C ASN A 67 -4.86 11.29 11.61
N ALA A 68 -3.72 10.84 12.11
CA ALA A 68 -3.19 11.22 13.41
C ALA A 68 -2.99 12.74 13.51
N GLU A 69 -2.36 13.37 12.50
CA GLU A 69 -2.19 14.83 12.42
C GLU A 69 -3.52 15.58 12.46
N ARG A 70 -4.56 15.05 11.79
CA ARG A 70 -5.89 15.67 11.78
C ARG A 70 -6.63 15.53 13.10
N ILE A 71 -6.50 14.37 13.74
CA ILE A 71 -7.13 14.10 15.05
C ILE A 71 -6.45 14.94 16.12
N CYS A 72 -5.11 14.98 16.13
CA CYS A 72 -4.31 15.73 17.10
C CYS A 72 -4.69 17.22 17.15
N LYS A 73 -4.99 17.85 16.00
CA LYS A 73 -5.46 19.25 15.91
C LYS A 73 -6.76 19.56 16.68
N ARG A 74 -7.48 18.54 17.15
CA ARG A 74 -8.77 18.65 17.85
C ARG A 74 -8.68 18.17 19.30
N LEU A 75 -7.48 17.84 19.78
CA LEU A 75 -7.24 17.31 21.11
C LEU A 75 -6.46 18.32 21.97
N PRO A 76 -6.45 18.15 23.31
CA PRO A 76 -5.60 18.92 24.21
C PRO A 76 -4.10 18.74 23.90
N ASP A 77 -3.29 19.72 24.32
CA ASP A 77 -1.84 19.76 24.07
C ASP A 77 -1.06 18.63 24.75
N GLU A 78 -1.66 17.97 25.76
CA GLU A 78 -1.06 16.82 26.44
C GLU A 78 -1.05 15.54 25.58
N VAL A 79 -1.77 15.52 24.45
CA VAL A 79 -1.82 14.35 23.56
C VAL A 79 -0.67 14.40 22.55
N ASP A 80 0.21 13.41 22.60
CA ASP A 80 1.30 13.25 21.63
C ASP A 80 0.79 12.64 20.32
N ILE A 81 1.17 13.24 19.20
CA ILE A 81 0.91 12.71 17.87
C ILE A 81 1.60 11.36 17.64
N GLU A 82 2.77 11.12 18.21
CA GLU A 82 3.50 9.87 18.03
C GLU A 82 2.77 8.70 18.71
N ASP A 83 2.04 8.95 19.80
CA ASP A 83 1.17 7.95 20.43
C ASP A 83 -0.02 7.61 19.53
N LEU A 84 -0.63 8.61 18.89
CA LEU A 84 -1.70 8.41 17.92
C LEU A 84 -1.23 7.62 16.69
N ILE A 85 -0.02 7.91 16.20
CA ILE A 85 0.57 7.19 15.06
C ILE A 85 0.83 5.73 15.44
N GLN A 86 1.38 5.46 16.62
CA GLN A 86 1.61 4.09 17.10
C GLN A 86 0.29 3.33 17.22
N ALA A 87 -0.71 3.91 17.91
CA ALA A 87 -2.03 3.31 18.06
C ALA A 87 -2.70 3.04 16.70
N GLY A 88 -2.63 4.00 15.77
CA GLY A 88 -3.15 3.84 14.42
C GLY A 88 -2.39 2.79 13.61
N THR A 89 -1.08 2.63 13.83
CA THR A 89 -0.27 1.60 13.16
C THR A 89 -0.67 0.20 13.61
N PHE A 90 -0.99 0.01 14.91
CA PHE A 90 -1.57 -1.26 15.37
C PHE A 90 -2.91 -1.55 14.70
N GLY A 91 -3.82 -0.57 14.66
CA GLY A 91 -5.10 -0.72 13.96
C GLY A 91 -4.96 -1.03 12.47
N LEU A 92 -3.99 -0.39 11.80
CA LEU A 92 -3.67 -0.63 10.39
C LEU A 92 -3.26 -2.08 10.14
N ARG A 93 -2.44 -2.68 11.00
CA ARG A 93 -1.98 -4.07 10.84
C ARG A 93 -3.14 -5.06 10.89
N GLU A 94 -4.09 -4.84 11.79
CA GLU A 94 -5.31 -5.63 11.91
C GLU A 94 -6.25 -5.38 10.72
N ALA A 95 -6.41 -4.12 10.29
CA ALA A 95 -7.21 -3.76 9.14
C ALA A 95 -6.70 -4.41 7.85
N VAL A 96 -5.38 -4.40 7.61
CA VAL A 96 -4.76 -5.12 6.48
C VAL A 96 -5.05 -6.62 6.55
N ALA A 97 -4.96 -7.23 7.75
CA ALA A 97 -5.22 -8.65 7.90
C ALA A 97 -6.68 -9.05 7.64
N ALA A 98 -7.62 -8.15 8.00
CA ALA A 98 -9.06 -8.37 7.94
C ALA A 98 -9.74 -7.82 6.67
N PHE A 99 -9.04 -7.05 5.85
CA PHE A 99 -9.61 -6.49 4.63
C PHE A 99 -10.06 -7.58 3.67
N ASP A 100 -11.10 -7.29 2.90
CA ASP A 100 -11.69 -8.23 1.95
C ASP A 100 -12.01 -7.46 0.66
N LEU A 101 -11.36 -7.86 -0.44
CA LEU A 101 -11.54 -7.26 -1.75
C LEU A 101 -12.96 -7.43 -2.30
N ASP A 102 -13.66 -8.50 -1.90
CA ASP A 102 -14.99 -8.82 -2.45
C ASP A 102 -16.07 -7.84 -1.96
N ARG A 103 -15.75 -7.02 -0.94
CA ARG A 103 -16.62 -5.95 -0.45
C ARG A 103 -16.74 -4.76 -1.41
N GLY A 104 -15.88 -4.68 -2.44
CA GLY A 104 -15.97 -3.65 -3.48
C GLY A 104 -15.66 -2.23 -3.02
N VAL A 105 -15.07 -2.07 -1.82
CA VAL A 105 -14.62 -0.78 -1.28
C VAL A 105 -13.09 -0.66 -1.38
N LYS A 106 -12.58 0.57 -1.40
CA LYS A 106 -11.14 0.81 -1.33
C LYS A 106 -10.64 0.60 0.10
N PHE A 107 -9.40 0.14 0.25
CA PHE A 107 -8.81 -0.06 1.58
C PHE A 107 -8.75 1.24 2.38
N GLU A 108 -8.46 2.37 1.73
CA GLU A 108 -8.38 3.70 2.36
C GLU A 108 -9.72 4.18 2.94
N THR A 109 -10.83 3.53 2.58
CA THR A 109 -12.19 3.85 3.02
C THR A 109 -12.82 2.77 3.92
N TYR A 110 -12.11 1.67 4.15
CA TYR A 110 -12.52 0.59 5.05
C TYR A 110 -12.16 0.93 6.49
#